data_AF-A0A933IE70-F1
#
_entry.id   AF-A0A933IE70-F1
#
_cell.length_a   1.000
_cell.length_b   1.000
_cell.length_c   1.000
_cell.angle_alpha   90.00
_cell.angle_beta   90.00
_cell.angle_gamma   90.00
#
_symmetry.space_group_name_H-M   'P 1'
#
loop_
_entity.id
_entity.type
_entity.pdbx_description
1 polymer ?
#
loop_
_entity_poly.entity_id
_entity_poly.type
_entity_poly.pdbx_seq_one_letter_code
_entity_poly.pdbx_strand_id
1 'polypeptide(L)'
;MGHFDQLRQASRENFHRIWEAVKQGRALTPEEKRFADAMQAHPEYHNAWEFSDVVGPVPYEVEGVNPYLHITAHVMIENQLEAD
;
A
#
# COMPACT_ATOMS: atom_id res chain seq x y z
N MET A 1 1.52 23.15 -1.35
CA MET A 1 1.34 21.74 -0.96
C MET A 1 2.27 21.50 0.23
N GLY A 2 1.76 20.98 1.35
CA GLY A 2 2.58 20.81 2.55
C GLY A 2 3.57 19.65 2.41
N HIS A 3 4.64 19.64 3.20
CA HIS A 3 5.62 18.54 3.18
C HIS A 3 4.97 17.15 3.42
N PHE A 4 3.99 17.08 4.33
CA PHE A 4 3.23 15.84 4.58
C PHE A 4 2.35 15.41 3.42
N ASP A 5 1.88 16.33 2.58
CA ASP A 5 1.10 15.98 1.39
C ASP A 5 1.98 15.29 0.35
N GLN A 6 3.22 15.75 0.19
CA GLN A 6 4.19 15.14 -0.71
C GLN A 6 4.54 13.72 -0.27
N LEU A 7 4.73 13.50 1.04
CA LEU A 7 4.98 12.15 1.58
C LEU A 7 3.79 11.21 1.38
N ARG A 8 2.56 11.71 1.59
CA ARG A 8 1.34 10.92 1.33
C ARG A 8 1.21 10.54 -0.14
N GLN A 9 1.47 11.49 -1.03
CA GLN A 9 1.44 11.22 -2.47
C GLN A 9 2.49 10.18 -2.87
N ALA A 10 3.74 10.35 -2.45
CA ALA A 10 4.82 9.40 -2.78
C ALA A 10 4.52 7.98 -2.24
N SER A 11 3.96 7.89 -1.03
CA SER A 11 3.51 6.61 -0.48
C SER A 11 2.46 5.95 -1.38
N ARG A 12 1.45 6.71 -1.81
CA ARG A 12 0.37 6.21 -2.68
C ARG A 12 0.87 5.77 -4.05
N GLU A 13 1.77 6.53 -4.66
CA GLU A 13 2.43 6.14 -5.91
C GLU A 13 3.22 4.83 -5.74
N ASN A 14 3.86 4.62 -4.57
CA ASN A 14 4.57 3.38 -4.28
C ASN A 14 3.60 2.17 -4.15
N PHE A 15 2.48 2.33 -3.46
CA PHE A 15 1.43 1.30 -3.39
C PHE A 15 0.91 0.94 -4.79
N HIS A 16 0.61 1.94 -5.63
CA HIS A 16 0.19 1.71 -7.01
C HIS A 16 1.24 0.92 -7.80
N ARG A 17 2.51 1.31 -7.70
CA ARG A 17 3.63 0.65 -8.40
C ARG A 17 3.77 -0.82 -8.00
N ILE A 18 3.65 -1.14 -6.70
CA ILE A 18 3.69 -2.53 -6.21
C ILE A 18 2.51 -3.30 -6.79
N TRP A 19 1.30 -2.73 -6.76
CA TRP A 19 0.09 -3.36 -7.32
C TRP A 19 0.24 -3.68 -8.81
N GLU A 20 0.72 -2.73 -9.60
CA GLU A 20 1.01 -2.93 -11.02
C GLU A 20 2.07 -4.01 -11.26
N ALA A 21 3.12 -4.04 -10.43
CA ALA A 21 4.15 -5.06 -10.52
C ALA A 21 3.58 -6.47 -10.25
N VAL A 22 2.66 -6.63 -9.28
CA VAL A 22 1.94 -7.88 -9.03
C VAL A 22 1.12 -8.29 -10.24
N LYS A 23 0.24 -7.41 -10.75
CA LYS A 23 -0.62 -7.70 -11.92
C LYS A 23 0.16 -8.11 -13.15
N GLN A 24 1.36 -7.56 -13.32
CA GLN A 24 2.21 -7.78 -14.49
C GLN A 24 3.27 -8.87 -14.29
N GLY A 25 3.33 -9.50 -13.11
CA GLY A 25 4.34 -10.50 -12.78
C GLY A 25 5.78 -9.97 -12.80
N ARG A 26 5.97 -8.67 -12.51
CA ARG A 26 7.31 -8.06 -12.44
C ARG A 26 8.02 -8.51 -11.16
N ALA A 27 9.35 -8.50 -11.20
CA ALA A 27 10.14 -8.80 -10.02
C ALA A 27 9.87 -7.75 -8.92
N LEU A 28 9.69 -8.25 -7.69
CA LEU A 28 9.54 -7.47 -6.47
C LEU A 28 10.73 -7.71 -5.55
N THR A 29 11.15 -6.71 -4.81
CA THR A 29 12.09 -6.89 -3.69
C THR A 29 11.42 -7.73 -2.58
N PRO A 30 12.19 -8.30 -1.63
CA PRO A 30 11.61 -9.02 -0.50
C PRO A 30 10.61 -8.18 0.32
N GLU A 31 10.91 -6.88 0.52
CA GLU A 31 10.00 -5.97 1.23
C GLU A 31 8.73 -5.71 0.42
N GLU A 32 8.85 -5.40 -0.87
CA GLU A 32 7.71 -5.20 -1.76
C GLU A 32 6.83 -6.44 -1.86
N LYS A 33 7.43 -7.63 -1.80
CA LYS A 33 6.68 -8.89 -1.81
C LYS A 33 5.76 -9.01 -0.59
N ARG A 34 6.21 -8.63 0.60
CA ARG A 34 5.35 -8.64 1.80
C ARG A 34 4.19 -7.67 1.66
N PHE A 35 4.46 -6.46 1.17
CA PHE A 35 3.40 -5.50 0.85
C PHE A 35 2.43 -6.07 -0.20
N ALA A 36 2.93 -6.68 -1.27
CA ALA A 36 2.11 -7.30 -2.29
C ALA A 36 1.23 -8.44 -1.75
N ASP A 37 1.78 -9.28 -0.88
CA ASP A 37 1.05 -10.39 -0.25
C ASP A 37 -0.06 -9.84 0.67
N ALA A 38 0.25 -8.85 1.51
CA ALA A 38 -0.75 -8.18 2.36
C ALA A 38 -1.82 -7.43 1.52
N MET A 39 -1.43 -6.75 0.44
CA MET A 39 -2.37 -6.04 -0.44
C MET A 39 -3.35 -6.98 -1.14
N GLN A 40 -2.89 -8.17 -1.57
CA GLN A 40 -3.72 -9.20 -2.19
C GLN A 40 -4.63 -9.93 -1.18
N ALA A 41 -4.22 -10.01 0.09
CA ALA A 41 -5.01 -10.61 1.16
C ALA A 41 -6.25 -9.77 1.55
N HIS A 42 -6.32 -8.51 1.12
CA HIS A 42 -7.40 -7.57 1.43
C HIS A 42 -8.14 -7.11 0.16
N PRO A 43 -9.05 -7.94 -0.38
CA PRO A 43 -9.82 -7.61 -1.59
C PRO A 43 -10.68 -6.35 -1.46
N GLU A 44 -11.11 -5.99 -0.24
CA GLU A 44 -11.82 -4.75 0.08
C GLU A 44 -11.04 -3.49 -0.32
N TYR A 45 -9.71 -3.58 -0.40
CA TYR A 45 -8.83 -2.45 -0.73
C TYR A 45 -8.28 -2.49 -2.16
N HIS A 46 -8.64 -3.48 -2.99
CA HIS A 46 -8.09 -3.57 -4.36
C HIS A 46 -8.32 -2.30 -5.19
N ASN A 47 -9.49 -1.66 -5.07
CA ASN A 47 -9.74 -0.38 -5.74
C ASN A 47 -8.85 0.75 -5.20
N ALA A 48 -8.48 0.72 -3.93
CA ALA A 48 -7.57 1.71 -3.36
C ALA A 48 -6.19 1.62 -4.03
N TRP A 49 -5.71 0.41 -4.32
CA TRP A 49 -4.44 0.17 -5.01
C TRP A 49 -4.51 0.55 -6.49
N GLU A 50 -5.60 0.16 -7.15
CA GLU A 50 -5.82 0.40 -8.58
C GLU A 50 -5.77 1.89 -8.92
N PHE A 51 -6.32 2.75 -8.07
CA PHE A 51 -6.41 4.20 -8.31
C PHE A 51 -5.43 5.03 -7.47
N SER A 52 -4.49 4.39 -6.78
CA SER A 52 -3.66 5.05 -5.77
C SER A 52 -2.79 6.19 -6.37
N ASP A 53 -2.41 6.10 -7.63
CA ASP A 53 -1.66 7.13 -8.36
C ASP A 53 -2.46 8.43 -8.60
N VAL A 54 -3.79 8.34 -8.69
CA VAL A 54 -4.67 9.48 -9.02
C VAL A 54 -5.46 10.05 -7.83
N VAL A 55 -5.49 9.37 -6.68
CA VAL A 55 -6.21 9.85 -5.48
C VAL A 55 -5.57 11.13 -4.89
N GLY A 56 -4.28 11.42 -5.18
CA GLY A 56 -3.57 12.56 -4.60
C GLY A 56 -3.34 12.35 -3.09
N PRO A 57 -3.09 13.39 -2.26
CA PRO A 57 -2.75 13.24 -0.83
C PRO A 57 -3.93 13.37 0.15
N VAL A 58 -5.16 13.49 -0.34
CA VAL A 58 -6.35 13.76 0.49
C VAL A 58 -6.71 12.58 1.41
N PRO A 59 -7.37 12.77 2.56
CA PRO A 59 -7.87 11.65 3.37
C PRO A 59 -8.65 10.64 2.51
N TYR A 60 -8.38 9.35 2.73
CA TYR A 60 -8.97 8.26 1.95
C TYR A 60 -9.29 7.10 2.89
N GLU A 61 -10.52 6.62 2.84
CA GLU A 61 -11.05 5.57 3.71
C GLU A 61 -11.96 4.65 2.90
N VAL A 62 -11.91 3.35 3.24
CA VAL A 62 -12.84 2.33 2.80
C VAL A 62 -13.52 1.82 4.06
N GLU A 63 -14.85 1.96 4.13
CA GLU A 63 -15.65 1.59 5.32
C GLU A 63 -15.13 2.20 6.64
N GLY A 64 -14.59 3.43 6.58
CA GLY A 64 -14.05 4.14 7.74
C GLY A 64 -12.62 3.73 8.14
N VAL A 65 -11.95 2.89 7.35
CA VAL A 65 -10.57 2.46 7.57
C VAL A 65 -9.66 3.01 6.47
N ASN A 66 -8.50 3.55 6.83
CA ASN A 66 -7.49 4.00 5.86
C ASN A 66 -6.67 2.79 5.36
N PRO A 67 -6.78 2.38 4.09
CA PRO A 67 -6.13 1.18 3.58
C PRO A 67 -4.60 1.25 3.64
N TYR A 68 -4.03 2.42 3.33
CA TYR A 68 -2.58 2.63 3.33
C TYR A 68 -1.99 2.44 4.71
N LEU A 69 -2.67 2.99 5.73
CA LEU A 69 -2.27 2.82 7.12
C LEU A 69 -2.42 1.37 7.55
N HIS A 70 -3.56 0.75 7.22
CA HIS A 70 -3.85 -0.65 7.57
C HIS A 70 -2.77 -1.60 7.04
N ILE A 71 -2.45 -1.53 5.74
CA ILE A 71 -1.45 -2.42 5.15
C ILE A 71 -0.05 -2.14 5.69
N THR A 72 0.31 -0.86 5.88
CA THR A 72 1.61 -0.53 6.48
C THR A 72 1.75 -1.16 7.87
N ALA A 73 0.70 -1.06 8.71
CA ALA A 73 0.69 -1.67 10.03
C ALA A 73 0.70 -3.20 9.97
N HIS A 74 -0.05 -3.80 9.05
CA HIS A 74 -0.08 -5.24 8.80
C HIS A 74 1.33 -5.78 8.55
N VAL A 75 2.05 -5.22 7.57
CA VAL A 75 3.40 -5.65 7.20
C VAL A 75 4.40 -5.42 8.34
N MET A 76 4.29 -4.31 9.08
CA MET A 76 5.17 -4.05 10.23
C MET A 76 5.02 -5.09 11.33
N ILE A 77 3.78 -5.50 11.64
CA ILE A 77 3.51 -6.51 12.66
C ILE A 77 4.03 -7.87 12.21
N GLU A 78 3.78 -8.27 10.96
CA GLU A 78 4.31 -9.52 10.40
C GLU A 78 5.84 -9.56 10.47
N ASN A 79 6.50 -8.48 10.06
CA ASN A 79 7.96 -8.38 10.12
C ASN A 79 8.51 -8.52 11.55
N GLN A 80 7.82 -7.97 12.56
CA GLN A 80 8.24 -8.10 13.95
C GLN A 80 8.14 -9.54 14.44
N LEU A 81 7.06 -10.25 14.07
CA LEU A 81 6.86 -11.64 14.45
C LEU A 81 7.86 -12.59 13.77
N GLU A 82 8.33 -12.27 12.56
CA GLU A 82 9.38 -13.04 11.87
C GLU A 82 10.78 -12.79 12.44
N ALA A 83 11.00 -11.64 13.08
CA ALA A 83 12.29 -11.26 13.66
C ALA A 83 12.54 -11.86 15.05
N ASP A 84 11.48 -12.31 15.73
CA ASP A 84 11.50 -12.99 17.03
C ASP A 84 11.71 -14.52 16.87
#